data_AF-A0A2V6T2A3-F1
#
_entry.id   AF-A0A2V6T2A3-F1
#
_cell.length_a   1.000
_cell.length_b   1.000
_cell.length_c   1.000
_cell.angle_alpha   90.00
_cell.angle_beta   90.00
_cell.angle_gamma   90.00
#
_symmetry.space_group_name_H-M   'P 1'
#
loop_
_entity.id
_entity.type
_entity.pdbx_description
1 polymer ?
#
loop_
_entity_poly.entity_id
_entity_poly.type
_entity_poly.pdbx_seq_one_letter_code
_entity_poly.pdbx_strand_id
1 'polypeptide(L)'
;NRHNYPALAQPPERLAVKGLYANGVERDLSSSEAGTTYMSSNPAVVTVDRDGVCRPVGAGLAVVTIENGGVREYAMFAVDDPAHPAAPIDLTAHVAIRRGSLRVDRSPQIVYDLVQEVSITNVTALPLVGPLFLRIADLPKGVLPLGDTRQLELPEAGLDLLPGQSVSVELRFLNQGDAPIQYTAKLYHGRAP
;
A
#
# COMPACT_ATOMS: atom_id res chain seq x y z
N ASN A 1 4.02 0.59 16.02
CA ASN A 1 5.18 -0.23 15.62
C ASN A 1 4.80 -0.98 14.34
N ARG A 2 5.47 -1.01 13.18
CA ARG A 2 6.67 -0.35 12.60
C ARG A 2 7.13 -1.05 11.27
N HIS A 3 6.33 -1.43 10.27
CA HIS A 3 6.74 -2.59 9.43
C HIS A 3 6.68 -2.42 7.89
N ASN A 4 7.63 -1.67 7.31
CA ASN A 4 8.07 -1.85 5.90
C ASN A 4 9.41 -2.57 5.92
N TYR A 5 9.47 -3.84 5.49
CA TYR A 5 10.67 -4.67 5.68
C TYR A 5 11.24 -5.28 4.41
N PRO A 6 12.42 -4.78 3.96
CA PRO A 6 13.23 -5.50 3.01
C PRO A 6 14.02 -6.59 3.75
N ALA A 7 14.03 -7.80 3.20
CA ALA A 7 14.87 -8.97 3.50
C ALA A 7 14.33 -10.08 4.43
N LEU A 8 14.56 -11.32 3.98
CA LEU A 8 14.33 -12.62 4.64
C LEU A 8 15.13 -12.86 5.94
N ALA A 9 15.96 -11.91 6.39
CA ALA A 9 16.81 -12.01 7.57
C ALA A 9 16.36 -11.10 8.73
N GLN A 10 15.09 -10.72 8.77
CA GLN A 10 14.56 -9.85 9.84
C GLN A 10 14.40 -10.64 11.15
N PRO A 11 14.75 -10.04 12.32
CA PRO A 11 14.45 -10.64 13.61
C PRO A 11 12.93 -10.81 13.76
N PRO A 12 12.47 -11.80 14.54
CA PRO A 12 11.05 -11.97 14.84
C PRO A 12 10.44 -10.66 15.34
N GLU A 13 9.35 -10.21 14.72
CA GLU A 13 8.59 -9.08 15.24
C GLU A 13 7.58 -9.59 16.25
N ARG A 14 7.44 -8.91 17.39
CA ARG A 14 6.27 -9.07 18.25
C ARG A 14 5.22 -7.98 17.97
N LEU A 15 4.02 -8.40 17.59
CA LEU A 15 2.86 -7.52 17.49
C LEU A 15 2.45 -7.05 18.90
N ALA A 16 2.18 -5.75 19.03
CA ALA A 16 1.66 -5.15 20.26
C ALA A 16 0.17 -4.88 20.07
N VAL A 17 -0.67 -5.51 20.90
CA VAL A 17 -2.11 -5.37 20.86
C VAL A 17 -2.56 -4.63 22.10
N LYS A 18 -3.33 -3.56 21.91
CA LYS A 18 -3.85 -2.75 23.00
C LYS A 18 -5.37 -2.67 22.93
N GLY A 19 -6.01 -2.89 24.07
CA GLY A 19 -7.46 -2.72 24.21
C GLY A 19 -7.81 -1.48 25.01
N LEU A 20 -8.62 -0.59 24.44
CA LEU A 20 -9.24 0.52 25.16
C LEU A 20 -10.62 0.09 25.66
N TYR A 21 -10.76 -0.02 26.97
CA TYR A 21 -12.02 -0.42 27.60
C TYR A 21 -12.98 0.76 27.74
N ALA A 22 -14.27 0.47 27.92
CA ALA A 22 -15.33 1.49 28.05
C ALA A 22 -15.10 2.49 29.21
N ASN A 23 -14.33 2.11 30.23
CA ASN A 23 -13.91 2.97 31.33
C ASN A 23 -12.71 3.88 30.98
N GLY A 24 -12.26 3.89 29.72
CA GLY A 24 -11.13 4.67 29.23
C GLY A 24 -9.76 4.08 29.56
N VAL A 25 -9.69 2.89 30.17
CA VAL A 25 -8.40 2.26 30.53
C VAL A 25 -7.87 1.46 29.34
N GLU A 26 -6.60 1.71 29.01
CA GLU A 26 -5.84 0.92 28.03
C GLU A 26 -5.17 -0.28 28.72
N ARG A 27 -5.25 -1.47 28.11
CA ARG A 27 -4.54 -2.68 28.56
C ARG A 27 -3.73 -3.26 27.42
N ASP A 28 -2.59 -3.85 27.78
CA ASP A 28 -1.86 -4.75 26.89
C ASP A 28 -2.61 -6.07 26.78
N LEU A 29 -2.98 -6.43 25.55
CA LEU A 29 -3.67 -7.67 25.20
C LEU A 29 -2.81 -8.53 24.28
N SER A 30 -1.50 -8.29 24.18
CA SER A 30 -0.65 -8.97 23.21
C SER A 30 -0.51 -10.49 23.48
N SER A 31 -0.61 -10.90 24.73
CA SER A 31 -0.46 -12.31 25.13
C SER A 31 -1.71 -13.14 24.82
N SER A 32 -1.52 -14.41 24.46
CA SER A 32 -2.61 -15.40 24.38
C SER A 32 -3.39 -15.53 25.70
N GLU A 33 -2.76 -15.30 26.84
CA GLU A 33 -3.40 -15.32 28.16
C GLU A 33 -4.48 -14.24 28.32
N ALA A 34 -4.38 -13.15 27.55
CA ALA A 34 -5.41 -12.10 27.51
C ALA A 34 -6.59 -12.46 26.58
N GLY A 35 -6.59 -13.67 26.00
CA GLY A 35 -7.62 -14.13 25.06
C GLY A 35 -7.42 -13.68 23.61
N THR A 36 -6.26 -13.10 23.29
CA THR A 36 -5.93 -12.69 21.92
C THR A 36 -5.45 -13.89 21.11
N THR A 37 -5.96 -14.00 19.88
CA THR A 37 -5.55 -15.00 18.92
C THR A 37 -4.95 -14.33 17.69
N TYR A 38 -4.00 -15.04 17.07
CA TYR A 38 -3.29 -14.60 15.88
C TYR A 38 -3.37 -15.69 14.81
N MET A 39 -3.67 -15.29 13.57
CA MET A 39 -3.74 -16.22 12.45
C MET A 39 -3.15 -15.61 11.19
N SER A 40 -2.13 -16.24 10.63
CA SER A 40 -1.56 -15.85 9.34
C SER A 40 -2.39 -16.40 8.19
N SER A 41 -2.69 -15.56 7.20
CA SER A 41 -3.33 -15.97 5.94
C SER A 41 -2.39 -16.77 5.02
N ASN A 42 -1.07 -16.64 5.21
CA ASN A 42 -0.08 -17.33 4.41
C ASN A 42 1.17 -17.69 5.25
N PRO A 43 1.15 -18.84 5.95
CA PRO A 43 2.28 -19.32 6.76
C PRO A 43 3.58 -19.56 5.98
N ALA A 44 3.52 -19.70 4.64
CA ALA A 44 4.72 -19.81 3.81
C ALA A 44 5.45 -18.47 3.63
N VAL A 45 4.77 -17.34 3.90
CA VAL A 45 5.34 -16.00 3.86
C VAL A 45 5.67 -15.52 5.28
N VAL A 46 4.72 -15.59 6.21
CA VAL A 46 4.92 -15.24 7.63
C VAL A 46 4.20 -16.23 8.52
N THR A 47 4.91 -16.80 9.49
CA THR A 47 4.31 -17.55 10.59
C THR A 47 4.09 -16.64 11.79
N VAL A 48 3.08 -16.92 12.60
CA VAL A 48 2.80 -16.20 13.85
C VAL A 48 2.53 -17.21 14.95
N ASP A 49 3.13 -17.00 16.13
CA ASP A 49 2.85 -17.84 17.30
C ASP A 49 1.72 -17.28 18.18
N ARG A 50 1.33 -18.05 19.20
CA ARG A 50 0.21 -17.70 20.09
C ARG A 50 0.39 -16.37 20.83
N ASP A 51 1.63 -15.88 20.98
CA ASP A 51 1.92 -14.64 21.70
C ASP A 51 2.21 -13.47 20.75
N GLY A 52 1.81 -13.62 19.48
CA GLY A 52 1.90 -12.56 18.47
C GLY A 52 3.30 -12.36 17.90
N VAL A 53 4.21 -13.33 18.05
CA VAL A 53 5.54 -13.24 17.45
C VAL A 53 5.50 -13.73 16.01
N CYS A 54 5.67 -12.81 15.07
CA CYS A 54 5.71 -13.02 13.63
C CYS A 54 7.13 -13.31 13.15
N ARG A 55 7.29 -14.34 12.33
CA ARG A 55 8.57 -14.72 11.71
C ARG A 55 8.40 -14.79 10.19
N PRO A 56 9.19 -14.03 9.40
CA PRO A 56 9.21 -14.19 7.96
C PRO A 56 9.79 -15.56 7.58
N VAL A 57 9.20 -16.18 6.57
CA VAL A 57 9.57 -17.51 6.05
C VAL A 57 9.94 -17.42 4.57
N GLY A 58 9.20 -16.64 3.79
CA GLY A 58 9.37 -16.51 2.35
C GLY A 58 8.86 -15.18 1.83
N ALA A 59 9.28 -14.81 0.61
CA ALA A 59 8.83 -13.58 -0.02
C ALA A 59 7.35 -13.63 -0.41
N GLY A 60 6.65 -12.51 -0.29
CA GLY A 60 5.25 -12.37 -0.65
C GLY A 60 4.45 -11.50 0.32
N LEU A 61 3.13 -11.61 0.22
CA LEU A 61 2.18 -10.93 1.11
C LEU A 61 1.53 -11.93 2.08
N ALA A 62 1.39 -11.51 3.34
CA ALA A 62 0.62 -12.21 4.35
C ALA A 62 -0.16 -11.21 5.21
N VAL A 63 -1.32 -11.64 5.71
CA VAL A 63 -2.14 -10.88 6.65
C VAL A 63 -2.23 -11.70 7.94
N VAL A 64 -1.80 -11.11 9.04
CA VAL A 64 -2.04 -11.65 10.36
C VAL A 64 -3.34 -11.03 10.89
N THR A 65 -4.35 -11.87 11.04
CA THR A 65 -5.60 -11.51 11.72
C THR A 65 -5.38 -11.63 13.22
N ILE A 66 -5.71 -10.56 13.95
CA ILE A 66 -5.65 -10.44 15.40
C ILE A 66 -7.09 -10.40 15.89
N GLU A 67 -7.48 -11.30 16.79
CA GLU A 67 -8.85 -11.33 17.33
C GLU A 67 -8.83 -11.40 18.85
N ASN A 68 -9.58 -10.52 19.52
CA ASN A 68 -9.83 -10.56 20.97
C ASN A 68 -11.29 -10.20 21.25
N GLY A 69 -12.03 -11.08 21.93
CA GLY A 69 -13.41 -10.80 22.35
C GLY A 69 -14.38 -10.47 21.21
N GLY A 70 -14.14 -10.99 19.99
CA GLY A 70 -14.95 -10.71 18.79
C GLY A 70 -14.57 -9.44 18.02
N VAL A 71 -13.61 -8.66 18.51
CA VAL A 71 -13.02 -7.54 17.78
C VAL A 71 -11.83 -8.05 16.97
N ARG A 72 -11.73 -7.60 15.72
CA ARG A 72 -10.67 -8.00 14.79
C ARG A 72 -9.83 -6.81 14.35
N GLU A 73 -8.53 -7.04 14.28
CA GLU A 73 -7.54 -6.14 13.70
C GLU A 73 -6.64 -6.91 12.73
N TYR A 74 -5.96 -6.18 11.86
CA TYR A 74 -5.11 -6.77 10.83
C TYR A 74 -3.72 -6.15 10.83
N ALA A 75 -2.70 -7.00 10.85
CA ALA A 75 -1.32 -6.63 10.55
C ALA A 75 -0.93 -7.23 9.21
N MET A 76 -0.44 -6.41 8.29
CA MET A 76 -0.07 -6.87 6.96
C MET A 76 1.44 -6.87 6.78
N PHE A 77 1.93 -7.92 6.14
CA PHE A 77 3.33 -8.17 5.94
C PHE A 77 3.63 -8.25 4.44
N ALA A 78 4.60 -7.46 4.02
CA ALA A 78 5.26 -7.60 2.74
C ALA A 78 6.71 -8.03 2.99
N VAL A 79 7.06 -9.23 2.55
CA VAL A 79 8.40 -9.79 2.69
C VAL A 79 9.04 -9.81 1.32
N ASP A 80 10.17 -9.12 1.16
CA ASP A 80 10.98 -9.17 -0.07
C ASP A 80 12.19 -10.10 0.10
N ASP A 81 12.55 -10.82 -0.97
CA ASP A 81 13.81 -11.53 -1.11
C ASP A 81 14.69 -10.77 -2.11
N PRO A 82 15.71 -10.02 -1.64
CA PRO A 82 16.60 -9.30 -2.53
C PRO A 82 17.36 -10.21 -3.51
N ALA A 83 17.60 -11.47 -3.16
CA ALA A 83 18.27 -12.43 -4.03
C ALA A 83 17.34 -12.99 -5.12
N HIS A 84 16.03 -13.06 -4.83
CA HIS A 84 14.99 -13.47 -5.78
C HIS A 84 13.81 -12.50 -5.77
N PRO A 85 13.98 -11.33 -6.41
CA PRO A 85 12.93 -10.33 -6.51
C PRO A 85 11.56 -10.88 -6.94
N ALA A 86 10.53 -10.66 -6.13
CA ALA A 86 9.16 -10.93 -6.54
C ALA A 86 8.72 -9.98 -7.66
N ALA A 87 7.86 -10.49 -8.56
CA ALA A 87 7.18 -9.64 -9.54
C ALA A 87 6.24 -8.65 -8.84
N PRO A 88 6.02 -7.45 -9.42
CA PRO A 88 5.03 -6.51 -8.91
C PRO A 88 3.64 -7.15 -8.80
N ILE A 89 2.94 -6.87 -7.70
CA ILE A 89 1.59 -7.40 -7.45
C ILE A 89 0.58 -6.36 -7.93
N ASP A 90 -0.27 -6.74 -8.90
CA ASP A 90 -1.34 -5.86 -9.39
C ASP A 90 -2.46 -5.74 -8.35
N LEU A 91 -2.59 -4.55 -7.77
CA LEU A 91 -3.60 -4.19 -6.79
C LEU A 91 -4.70 -3.31 -7.37
N THR A 92 -4.79 -3.16 -8.69
CA THR A 92 -5.74 -2.23 -9.33
C THR A 92 -7.19 -2.50 -8.92
N ALA A 93 -7.57 -3.77 -8.75
CA ALA A 93 -8.93 -4.13 -8.31
C ALA A 93 -9.24 -3.79 -6.85
N HIS A 94 -8.22 -3.50 -6.03
CA HIS A 94 -8.35 -3.19 -4.60
C HIS A 94 -8.51 -1.69 -4.33
N VAL A 95 -8.46 -0.85 -5.37
CA VAL A 95 -8.55 0.60 -5.25
C VAL A 95 -9.57 1.20 -6.20
N ALA A 96 -10.17 2.31 -5.77
CA ALA A 96 -10.87 3.22 -6.68
C ALA A 96 -9.89 4.30 -7.14
N ILE A 97 -9.69 4.41 -8.45
CA ILE A 97 -8.84 5.44 -9.07
C ILE A 97 -9.74 6.51 -9.69
N ARG A 98 -9.72 7.71 -9.11
CA ARG A 98 -10.51 8.86 -9.58
C ARG A 98 -9.59 9.90 -10.19
N ARG A 99 -9.94 10.35 -11.40
CA ARG A 99 -9.17 11.35 -12.15
C ARG A 99 -9.88 12.71 -12.02
N GLY A 100 -9.14 13.74 -11.62
CA GLY A 100 -9.61 15.11 -11.60
C GLY A 100 -9.65 15.72 -13.01
N SER A 101 -10.05 17.00 -13.09
CA SER A 101 -10.02 17.74 -14.34
C SER A 101 -8.58 18.00 -14.80
N LEU A 102 -8.36 17.94 -16.12
CA LEU A 102 -7.12 18.40 -16.74
C LEU A 102 -7.02 19.91 -16.62
N ARG A 103 -5.83 20.39 -16.25
CA ARG A 103 -5.51 21.82 -16.11
C ARG A 103 -4.25 22.12 -16.89
N VAL A 104 -4.15 23.32 -17.45
CA VAL A 104 -2.93 23.78 -18.12
C VAL A 104 -1.96 24.33 -17.07
N ASP A 105 -0.74 23.81 -17.01
CA ASP A 105 0.34 24.41 -16.21
C ASP A 105 1.11 25.40 -17.10
N ARG A 106 0.99 26.70 -16.79
CA ARG A 106 1.62 27.79 -17.56
C ARG A 106 2.99 28.19 -17.02
N SER A 107 3.61 27.36 -16.17
CA SER A 107 4.93 27.65 -15.61
C SER A 107 5.98 27.79 -16.72
N PRO A 108 6.65 28.94 -16.87
CA PRO A 108 7.62 29.19 -17.94
C PRO A 108 8.92 28.35 -17.79
N GLN A 109 9.04 27.60 -16.69
CA GLN A 109 10.21 26.77 -16.38
C GLN A 109 10.03 25.29 -16.76
N ILE A 110 8.81 24.85 -17.10
CA ILE A 110 8.48 23.43 -17.27
C ILE A 110 7.86 23.21 -18.65
N VAL A 111 8.32 22.16 -19.35
CA VAL A 111 7.89 21.81 -20.72
C VAL A 111 6.52 21.10 -20.76
N TYR A 112 6.03 20.63 -19.62
CA TYR A 112 4.73 19.95 -19.51
C TYR A 112 3.60 20.96 -19.41
N ASP A 113 2.65 20.87 -20.33
CA ASP A 113 1.57 21.84 -20.49
C ASP A 113 0.28 21.40 -19.81
N LEU A 114 0.10 20.12 -19.47
CA LEU A 114 -1.11 19.59 -18.84
C LEU A 114 -0.82 18.84 -17.55
N VAL A 115 -1.63 19.10 -16.53
CA VAL A 115 -1.59 18.43 -15.22
C VAL A 115 -2.94 17.87 -14.83
N GLN A 116 -2.92 16.73 -14.13
CA GLN A 116 -4.12 16.08 -13.62
C GLN A 116 -3.85 15.50 -12.23
N GLU A 117 -4.71 15.84 -11.29
CA GLU A 117 -4.72 15.16 -9.99
C GLU A 117 -5.41 13.80 -10.14
N VAL A 118 -4.79 12.75 -9.60
CA VAL A 118 -5.35 11.40 -9.52
C VAL A 118 -5.42 11.00 -8.06
N SER A 119 -6.63 10.67 -7.60
CA SER A 119 -6.88 10.18 -6.25
C SER A 119 -7.05 8.67 -6.27
N ILE A 120 -6.35 7.98 -5.38
CA ILE A 120 -6.38 6.53 -5.20
C ILE A 120 -6.95 6.24 -3.81
N THR A 121 -8.08 5.55 -3.74
CA THR A 121 -8.76 5.18 -2.49
C THR A 121 -8.68 3.67 -2.28
N ASN A 122 -8.25 3.21 -1.11
CA ASN A 122 -8.37 1.80 -0.73
C ASN A 122 -9.85 1.46 -0.48
N VAL A 123 -10.41 0.55 -1.28
CA VAL A 123 -11.83 0.14 -1.19
C VAL A 123 -12.01 -1.22 -0.52
N THR A 124 -10.94 -1.79 0.02
CA THR A 124 -10.98 -3.08 0.72
C THR A 124 -11.20 -2.89 2.22
N ALA A 125 -11.47 -3.99 2.91
CA ALA A 125 -11.53 -4.02 4.38
C ALA A 125 -10.15 -4.19 5.04
N LEU A 126 -9.07 -4.34 4.24
CA LEU A 126 -7.72 -4.56 4.72
C LEU A 126 -6.84 -3.35 4.35
N PRO A 127 -5.78 -3.03 5.12
CA PRO A 127 -4.77 -2.07 4.67
C PRO A 127 -4.16 -2.47 3.32
N LEU A 128 -3.53 -1.54 2.60
CA LEU A 128 -2.66 -1.87 1.47
C LEU A 128 -1.25 -1.42 1.82
N VAL A 129 -0.36 -2.39 2.00
CA VAL A 129 1.02 -2.14 2.43
C VAL A 129 1.84 -1.60 1.27
N GLY A 130 2.66 -0.60 1.57
CA GLY A 130 3.61 -0.01 0.65
C GLY A 130 4.88 -0.85 0.43
N PRO A 131 5.80 -0.37 -0.42
CA PRO A 131 5.61 0.76 -1.32
C PRO A 131 4.54 0.45 -2.39
N LEU A 132 3.72 1.46 -2.71
CA LEU A 132 2.70 1.39 -3.76
C LEU A 132 3.11 2.25 -4.95
N PHE A 133 2.94 1.74 -6.16
CA PHE A 133 3.31 2.39 -7.41
C PHE A 133 2.09 2.54 -8.31
N LEU A 134 1.77 3.78 -8.67
CA LEU A 134 0.85 4.08 -9.75
C LEU A 134 1.60 4.01 -11.08
N ARG A 135 1.13 3.19 -12.01
CA ARG A 135 1.61 3.15 -13.40
C ARG A 135 0.53 3.63 -14.34
N ILE A 136 0.90 4.48 -15.28
CA ILE A 136 0.07 4.89 -16.41
C ILE A 136 0.54 4.24 -17.71
N ALA A 137 -0.41 3.90 -18.58
CA ALA A 137 -0.16 3.23 -19.86
C ALA A 137 -1.20 3.66 -20.90
N ASP A 138 -1.02 3.19 -22.15
CA ASP A 138 -1.95 3.39 -23.26
C ASP A 138 -2.19 4.87 -23.61
N LEU A 139 -1.17 5.71 -23.46
CA LEU A 139 -1.25 7.11 -23.84
C LEU A 139 -1.36 7.26 -25.37
N PRO A 140 -2.15 8.23 -25.87
CA PRO A 140 -2.20 8.56 -27.30
C PRO A 140 -0.83 8.96 -27.84
N LYS A 141 -0.63 8.72 -29.14
CA LYS A 141 0.56 9.17 -29.84
C LYS A 141 0.71 10.69 -29.70
N GLY A 142 1.89 11.15 -29.28
CA GLY A 142 2.20 12.56 -29.06
C GLY A 142 1.92 13.08 -27.66
N VAL A 143 1.37 12.25 -26.75
CA VAL A 143 1.25 12.57 -25.32
C VAL A 143 2.40 11.91 -24.57
N LEU A 144 3.27 12.72 -23.95
CA LEU A 144 4.43 12.27 -23.20
C LEU A 144 4.23 12.53 -21.70
N PRO A 145 4.20 11.51 -20.83
CA PRO A 145 4.08 11.74 -19.40
C PRO A 145 5.43 12.14 -18.79
N LEU A 146 5.39 12.99 -17.76
CA LEU A 146 6.52 13.13 -16.85
C LEU A 146 6.51 11.91 -15.93
N GLY A 147 7.20 10.84 -16.35
CA GLY A 147 7.24 9.54 -15.67
C GLY A 147 5.97 8.73 -15.89
N ASP A 148 6.14 7.48 -16.31
CA ASP A 148 5.08 6.49 -16.51
C ASP A 148 4.75 5.70 -15.23
N THR A 149 5.69 5.64 -14.28
CA THR A 149 5.48 5.05 -12.95
C THR A 149 5.82 6.04 -11.84
N ARG A 150 4.95 6.10 -10.82
CA ARG A 150 5.07 6.99 -9.65
C ARG A 150 4.86 6.20 -8.36
N GLN A 151 5.84 6.26 -7.47
CA GLN A 151 5.63 5.79 -6.10
C GLN A 151 4.66 6.75 -5.40
N LEU A 152 3.68 6.20 -4.70
CA LEU A 152 2.73 6.98 -3.92
C LEU A 152 3.35 7.34 -2.57
N GLU A 153 3.15 8.60 -2.17
CA GLU A 153 3.46 9.08 -0.83
C GLU A 153 2.29 8.71 0.09
N LEU A 154 2.38 7.56 0.74
CA LEU A 154 1.29 7.07 1.59
C LEU A 154 1.13 7.95 2.84
N PRO A 155 -0.08 8.10 3.36
CA PRO A 155 -0.33 8.86 4.59
C PRO A 155 0.39 8.28 5.82
N GLU A 156 0.32 9.04 6.91
CA GLU A 156 0.92 8.66 8.20
C GLU A 156 2.43 8.42 8.10
N ALA A 157 2.91 7.23 8.46
CA ALA A 157 4.33 6.88 8.38
C ALA A 157 4.78 6.46 6.96
N GLY A 158 3.93 6.59 5.94
CA GLY A 158 4.24 6.17 4.58
C GLY A 158 4.22 4.65 4.38
N LEU A 159 3.55 3.92 5.29
CA LEU A 159 3.58 2.47 5.33
C LEU A 159 2.39 1.87 4.60
N ASP A 160 1.19 2.29 4.95
CA ASP A 160 -0.04 1.64 4.50
C ASP A 160 -1.05 2.66 4.00
N LEU A 161 -1.88 2.25 3.05
CA LEU A 161 -3.12 2.94 2.72
C LEU A 161 -4.26 2.21 3.44
N LEU A 162 -4.78 2.77 4.52
CA LEU A 162 -5.82 2.15 5.35
C LEU A 162 -7.17 2.04 4.61
N PRO A 163 -8.08 1.15 5.03
CA PRO A 163 -9.43 1.06 4.48
C PRO A 163 -10.14 2.42 4.39
N GLY A 164 -10.64 2.77 3.20
CA GLY A 164 -11.30 4.05 2.93
C GLY A 164 -10.37 5.27 2.83
N GLN A 165 -9.09 5.13 3.17
CA GLN A 165 -8.11 6.19 3.04
C GLN A 165 -7.77 6.45 1.57
N SER A 166 -7.44 7.71 1.26
CA SER A 166 -7.06 8.12 -0.08
C SER A 166 -5.71 8.84 -0.10
N VAL A 167 -4.99 8.69 -1.20
CA VAL A 167 -3.78 9.44 -1.54
C VAL A 167 -3.95 10.08 -2.92
N SER A 168 -3.48 11.31 -3.08
CA SER A 168 -3.48 12.02 -4.36
C SER A 168 -2.07 12.11 -4.94
N VAL A 169 -1.95 12.00 -6.26
CA VAL A 169 -0.73 12.26 -7.01
C VAL A 169 -1.03 13.17 -8.20
N GLU A 170 -0.13 14.11 -8.48
CA GLU A 170 -0.22 14.95 -9.67
C GLU A 170 0.54 14.29 -10.83
N LEU A 171 -0.19 13.96 -11.89
CA LEU A 171 0.39 13.53 -13.16
C LEU A 171 0.58 14.75 -14.06
N ARG A 172 1.70 14.76 -14.81
CA ARG A 172 2.01 15.83 -15.77
C ARG A 172 2.25 15.23 -17.15
N PHE A 173 1.78 15.91 -18.17
CA PHE A 173 1.83 15.48 -19.56
C PHE A 173 2.29 16.63 -20.45
N LEU A 174 3.00 16.28 -21.52
CA LEU A 174 3.30 17.14 -22.64
C LEU A 174 2.45 16.63 -23.82
N ASN A 175 1.54 17.46 -24.32
CA ASN A 175 0.65 17.10 -25.43
C ASN A 175 1.08 17.76 -26.74
N GLN A 176 1.86 17.04 -27.55
CA GLN A 176 2.41 17.57 -28.81
C GLN A 176 1.44 17.45 -30.00
N GLY A 177 0.32 16.75 -29.84
CA GLY A 177 -0.57 16.38 -30.95
C GLY A 177 -2.03 16.81 -30.78
N ASP A 178 -2.32 17.67 -29.79
CA ASP A 178 -3.67 18.12 -29.43
C ASP A 178 -4.69 16.98 -29.19
N ALA A 179 -4.20 15.76 -28.93
CA ALA A 179 -5.05 14.59 -28.71
C ALA A 179 -5.71 14.68 -27.31
N PRO A 180 -6.96 14.21 -27.15
CA PRO A 180 -7.56 14.06 -25.82
C PRO A 180 -6.70 13.13 -24.95
N ILE A 181 -6.30 13.58 -23.76
CA ILE A 181 -5.50 12.74 -22.85
C ILE A 181 -6.40 11.63 -22.29
N GLN A 182 -6.10 10.40 -22.69
CA GLN A 182 -6.67 9.16 -22.17
C GLN A 182 -5.53 8.23 -21.76
N TYR A 183 -5.71 7.46 -20.69
CA TYR A 183 -4.72 6.49 -20.24
C TYR A 183 -5.34 5.46 -19.31
N THR A 184 -4.73 4.29 -19.30
CA THR A 184 -4.96 3.25 -18.29
C THR A 184 -4.12 3.58 -17.05
N ALA A 185 -4.72 3.49 -15.87
CA ALA A 185 -4.03 3.67 -14.59
C ALA A 185 -4.14 2.39 -13.79
N LYS A 186 -3.02 1.92 -13.26
CA LYS A 186 -2.94 0.68 -12.48
C LYS A 186 -2.11 0.90 -11.22
N LEU A 187 -2.48 0.21 -10.15
CA LEU A 187 -1.77 0.27 -8.88
C LEU A 187 -1.05 -1.04 -8.63
N TYR A 188 0.21 -0.96 -8.22
CA TYR A 188 1.04 -2.10 -7.93
C TYR A 188 1.68 -1.99 -6.55
N HIS A 189 1.85 -3.13 -5.88
CA HIS A 189 2.70 -3.25 -4.70
C HIS A 189 4.09 -3.79 -5.08
N GLY A 190 5.08 -3.41 -4.29
CA GLY A 190 6.41 -4.03 -4.27
C GLY A 190 7.42 -3.24 -5.08
N ARG A 191 7.49 -3.46 -6.38
CA ARG A 191 8.43 -2.76 -7.27
C ARG A 191 7.68 -2.03 -8.38
N ALA A 192 8.32 -0.99 -8.91
CA ALA A 192 7.86 -0.32 -10.12
C ALA A 192 7.80 -1.34 -11.28
N PRO A 193 6.64 -1.54 -11.92
CA PRO A 193 6.49 -2.39 -13.10
C PRO A 193 6.94 -1.71 -14.39
#